data_AF-T1H3R9-F1
#
_entry.id   AF-T1H3R9-F1
#
_cell.length_a   1.000
_cell.length_b   1.000
_cell.length_c   1.000
_cell.angle_alpha   90.00
_cell.angle_beta   90.00
_cell.angle_gamma   90.00
#
_symmetry.space_group_name_H-M   'P 1'
#
loop_
_entity.id
_entity.type
_entity.pdbx_description
1 polymer ?
#
loop_
_entity_poly.entity_id
_entity_poly.type
_entity_poly.pdbx_seq_one_letter_code
_entity_poly.pdbx_strand_id
1 'polypeptide(L)'
;MLDSVPPKEICSRMNLCAMNDISNDILECGVCQGVSAFLVSHKDTELTKNEMKDLTCDSFPSKYFDKCTDIIEYYSQSIQNLIKSNISENEICTKIGKCFDKEGKHSYQVVMNSHKSKRTLVGDNECTFGPSHWCKDKETAKKCDLVDYCEKIWKKKENKTA
;
A
#
# COMPACT_ATOMS: atom_id res chain seq x y z
N MET A 1 -22.20 0.33 -22.75
CA MET A 1 -22.56 1.22 -21.61
C MET A 1 -21.43 1.33 -20.57
N LEU A 2 -20.18 0.97 -20.92
CA LEU A 2 -18.99 1.22 -20.08
C LEU A 2 -18.15 2.39 -20.61
N ASP A 3 -18.48 2.90 -21.81
CA ASP A 3 -17.70 3.90 -22.54
C ASP A 3 -18.02 5.35 -22.13
N SER A 4 -19.02 5.56 -21.28
CA SER A 4 -19.53 6.89 -20.91
C SER A 4 -19.28 7.30 -19.46
N VAL A 5 -18.71 6.42 -18.63
CA VAL A 5 -18.43 6.75 -17.23
C VAL A 5 -16.98 7.23 -17.12
N PRO A 6 -16.73 8.50 -16.75
CA PRO A 6 -15.38 9.02 -16.62
C PRO A 6 -14.53 8.14 -15.68
N PRO A 7 -13.24 7.91 -15.98
CA PRO A 7 -12.38 7.07 -15.15
C PRO A 7 -12.37 7.47 -13.67
N LYS A 8 -12.47 8.77 -13.36
CA LYS A 8 -12.56 9.29 -11.99
C LYS A 8 -13.80 8.80 -11.26
N GLU A 9 -14.92 8.66 -11.95
CA GLU A 9 -16.19 8.25 -11.36
C GLU A 9 -16.25 6.73 -11.15
N ILE A 10 -15.69 5.95 -12.06
CA ILE A 10 -15.47 4.50 -11.84
C ILE A 10 -14.51 4.30 -10.67
N CYS A 11 -13.38 5.01 -10.65
CA CYS A 11 -12.40 4.96 -9.57
C CYS A 11 -13.02 5.33 -8.20
N SER A 12 -13.96 6.28 -8.17
CA SER A 12 -14.70 6.65 -6.96
C SER A 12 -15.70 5.57 -6.55
N ARG A 13 -16.43 4.97 -7.51
CA ARG A 13 -17.38 3.87 -7.25
C ARG A 13 -16.71 2.57 -6.81
N MET A 14 -15.48 2.34 -7.27
CA MET A 14 -14.63 1.22 -6.84
C MET A 14 -13.86 1.52 -5.55
N ASN A 15 -14.10 2.67 -4.91
CA ASN A 15 -13.39 3.17 -3.73
C ASN A 15 -11.85 3.27 -3.87
N LEU A 16 -11.33 3.28 -5.10
CA LEU A 16 -9.90 3.40 -5.37
C LEU A 16 -9.41 4.86 -5.30
N CYS A 17 -10.34 5.81 -5.43
CA CYS A 17 -10.04 7.24 -5.38
C CYS A 17 -10.08 7.83 -3.97
N ALA A 18 -10.21 7.00 -2.93
CA ALA A 18 -10.02 7.41 -1.55
C ALA A 18 -8.52 7.60 -1.26
N MET A 19 -7.96 8.74 -1.70
CA MET A 19 -6.61 9.21 -1.28
C MET A 19 -6.48 9.35 0.25
N ASN A 20 -7.61 9.33 0.97
CA ASN A 20 -7.65 9.28 2.44
C ASN A 20 -7.16 7.94 2.99
N ASP A 21 -7.37 6.82 2.30
CA ASP A 21 -6.99 5.49 2.79
C ASP A 21 -5.47 5.28 2.73
N ILE A 22 -4.81 5.75 1.67
CA ILE A 22 -3.33 5.71 1.56
C ILE A 22 -2.69 6.58 2.64
N SER A 23 -3.25 7.77 2.90
CA SER A 23 -2.78 8.63 3.99
C SER A 23 -3.04 8.02 5.36
N ASN A 24 -4.11 7.22 5.49
CA ASN A 24 -4.44 6.52 6.72
C ASN A 24 -3.49 5.36 6.97
N ASP A 25 -3.18 4.54 5.96
CA ASP A 25 -2.24 3.42 6.04
C ASP A 25 -0.82 3.89 6.41
N ILE A 26 -0.34 4.96 5.79
CA ILE A 26 0.96 5.57 6.14
C ILE A 26 0.97 6.03 7.60
N LEU A 27 -0.13 6.61 8.06
CA LEU A 27 -0.25 7.10 9.41
C LEU A 27 -0.37 5.96 10.43
N GLU A 28 -1.15 4.93 10.14
CA GLU A 28 -1.26 3.72 10.98
C GLU A 28 0.09 3.00 11.07
N CYS A 29 0.85 2.91 9.98
CA CYS A 29 2.20 2.37 10.01
C CYS A 29 3.13 3.20 10.91
N GLY A 30 3.13 4.53 10.77
CA GLY A 30 3.96 5.41 11.61
C GLY A 30 3.58 5.36 13.10
N VAL A 31 2.30 5.31 13.43
CA VAL A 31 1.84 5.13 14.82
C VAL A 31 2.24 3.76 15.35
N CYS A 32 2.07 2.70 14.55
CA CYS A 32 2.52 1.35 14.92
C CYS A 32 4.01 1.29 15.22
N GLN A 33 4.84 1.93 14.38
CA GLN A 33 6.29 1.96 14.58
C GLN A 33 6.65 2.65 15.91
N GLY A 34 6.01 3.78 16.22
CA GLY A 34 6.23 4.46 17.49
C GLY A 34 5.80 3.63 18.71
N VAL A 35 4.64 2.97 18.63
CA VAL A 35 4.17 2.04 19.68
C VAL A 35 5.15 0.88 19.84
N SER A 36 5.59 0.28 18.74
CA SER A 36 6.52 -0.85 18.76
C SER A 36 7.87 -0.46 19.33
N ALA A 37 8.42 0.70 18.96
CA ALA A 37 9.68 1.22 19.50
C ALA A 37 9.61 1.43 21.02
N PHE A 38 8.50 1.97 21.53
CA PHE A 38 8.28 2.14 22.97
C PHE A 38 8.26 0.78 23.68
N LEU A 39 7.48 -0.18 23.17
CA LEU A 39 7.32 -1.49 23.79
C LEU A 39 8.61 -2.33 23.71
N VAL A 40 9.38 -2.21 22.64
CA VAL A 40 10.72 -2.83 22.53
C VAL A 40 11.67 -2.26 23.59
N SER A 41 11.59 -0.96 23.87
CA SER A 41 12.40 -0.31 24.92
C SER A 41 12.01 -0.78 26.34
N HIS A 42 10.81 -1.33 26.50
CA HIS A 42 10.28 -1.85 27.77
C HIS A 42 10.04 -3.37 27.75
N LYS A 43 10.75 -4.10 26.88
CA LYS A 43 10.50 -5.54 26.64
C LYS A 43 10.62 -6.44 27.87
N ASP A 44 11.41 -6.03 28.86
CA ASP A 44 11.66 -6.76 30.10
C ASP A 44 10.66 -6.38 31.21
N THR A 45 9.79 -5.40 30.96
CA THR A 45 8.73 -4.97 31.88
C THR A 45 7.41 -5.62 31.49
N GLU A 46 6.74 -6.25 32.45
CA GLU A 46 5.39 -6.76 32.25
C GLU A 46 4.41 -5.60 32.38
N LEU A 47 3.96 -5.06 31.24
CA LEU A 47 2.95 -4.00 31.18
C LEU A 47 1.58 -4.59 30.87
N THR A 48 0.58 -4.20 31.64
CA THR A 48 -0.83 -4.43 31.30
C THR A 48 -1.23 -3.57 30.10
N LYS A 49 -2.37 -3.90 29.50
CA LYS A 49 -2.94 -3.15 28.38
C LYS A 49 -3.16 -1.67 28.68
N ASN A 50 -3.65 -1.36 29.88
CA ASN A 50 -3.91 0.01 30.31
C ASN A 50 -2.59 0.77 30.55
N GLU A 51 -1.61 0.13 31.19
CA GLU A 51 -0.29 0.75 31.38
C GLU A 51 0.41 1.01 30.04
N MET A 52 0.31 0.07 29.08
CA MET A 52 0.80 0.30 27.73
C MET A 52 0.12 1.51 27.10
N LYS A 53 -1.20 1.62 27.23
CA LYS A 53 -1.98 2.73 26.68
C LYS A 53 -1.53 4.06 27.24
N ASP A 54 -1.50 4.19 28.57
CA ASP A 54 -1.21 5.44 29.25
C ASP A 54 0.24 5.87 29.00
N LEU A 55 1.21 4.96 29.16
CA LEU A 55 2.63 5.30 29.00
C LEU A 55 3.03 5.56 27.53
N THR A 56 2.41 4.85 26.60
CA THR A 56 2.76 4.96 25.18
C THR A 56 2.01 6.12 24.52
N CYS A 57 0.68 6.16 24.63
CA CYS A 57 -0.15 7.08 23.85
C CYS A 57 -0.13 8.51 24.36
N ASP A 58 0.16 8.75 25.64
CA ASP A 58 0.33 10.11 26.18
C ASP A 58 1.54 10.83 25.57
N SER A 59 2.51 10.06 25.05
CA SER A 59 3.69 10.60 24.36
C SER A 59 3.41 10.97 22.88
N PHE A 60 2.25 10.60 22.34
CA PHE A 60 1.89 10.91 20.95
C PHE A 60 1.23 12.29 20.83
N PRO A 61 1.41 12.98 19.68
CA PRO A 61 0.60 14.16 19.37
C PRO A 61 -0.90 13.84 19.45
N SER A 62 -1.70 14.73 20.04
CA SER A 62 -3.12 14.47 20.34
C SER A 62 -3.94 14.00 19.13
N LYS A 63 -3.61 14.48 17.93
CA LYS A 63 -4.26 14.06 16.67
C LYS A 63 -4.09 12.58 16.32
N TYR A 64 -3.19 11.85 16.97
CA TYR A 64 -2.89 10.44 16.74
C TYR A 64 -3.21 9.57 17.95
N PHE A 65 -3.76 10.16 19.01
CA PHE A 65 -4.07 9.46 20.24
C PHE A 65 -5.00 8.28 19.99
N ASP A 66 -6.14 8.51 19.32
CA ASP A 66 -7.13 7.47 19.04
C ASP A 66 -6.50 6.28 18.27
N LYS A 67 -5.68 6.58 17.26
CA LYS A 67 -4.96 5.56 16.48
C LYS A 67 -3.96 4.77 17.31
N CYS A 68 -3.25 5.43 18.22
CA CYS A 68 -2.35 4.77 19.16
C CYS A 68 -3.14 3.84 20.07
N THR A 69 -4.26 4.33 20.60
CA THR A 69 -5.11 3.54 21.49
C THR A 69 -5.70 2.33 20.78
N ASP A 70 -6.12 2.45 19.52
CA ASP A 70 -6.61 1.33 18.71
C ASP A 70 -5.52 0.27 18.51
N ILE A 71 -4.28 0.68 18.22
CA ILE A 71 -3.18 -0.26 18.03
C ILE A 71 -2.92 -1.05 19.32
N ILE A 72 -2.91 -0.39 20.47
CA ILE A 72 -2.75 -1.07 21.77
C ILE A 72 -3.99 -1.92 22.09
N GLU A 73 -5.18 -1.43 21.77
CA GLU A 73 -6.44 -2.11 22.09
C GLU A 73 -6.54 -3.46 21.39
N TYR A 74 -6.17 -3.51 20.11
CA TYR A 74 -6.35 -4.70 19.28
C TYR A 74 -5.09 -5.55 19.13
N TYR A 75 -3.90 -4.94 19.17
CA TYR A 75 -2.65 -5.63 18.79
C TYR A 75 -1.64 -5.76 19.92
N SER A 76 -1.89 -5.20 21.11
CA SER A 76 -0.95 -5.25 22.25
C SER A 76 -0.38 -6.65 22.52
N GLN A 77 -1.23 -7.68 22.60
CA GLN A 77 -0.78 -9.04 22.87
C GLN A 77 0.10 -9.60 21.74
N SER A 78 -0.29 -9.37 20.49
CA SER A 78 0.48 -9.79 19.32
C SER A 78 1.83 -9.08 19.27
N ILE A 79 1.86 -7.77 19.54
CA ILE A 79 3.09 -6.99 19.61
C ILE A 79 4.01 -7.53 20.71
N GLN A 80 3.51 -7.76 21.92
CA GLN A 80 4.29 -8.35 23.01
C GLN A 80 4.85 -9.73 22.65
N ASN A 81 4.04 -10.59 22.01
CA ASN A 81 4.48 -11.93 21.59
C ASN A 81 5.59 -11.86 20.54
N LEU A 82 5.50 -10.91 19.61
CA LEU A 82 6.52 -10.69 18.59
C LEU A 82 7.80 -10.10 19.19
N ILE A 83 7.69 -9.19 20.16
CA ILE A 83 8.84 -8.65 20.92
C ILE A 83 9.58 -9.78 21.65
N LYS A 84 8.86 -10.66 22.35
CA LYS A 84 9.44 -11.83 23.03
C LYS A 84 10.14 -12.81 22.06
N SER A 85 9.77 -12.75 20.78
CA SER A 85 10.38 -13.54 19.70
C SER A 85 11.61 -12.86 19.08
N ASN A 86 12.14 -11.78 19.67
CA ASN A 86 13.27 -10.97 19.17
C ASN A 86 13.06 -10.43 17.74
N ILE A 87 11.82 -10.12 17.37
CA ILE A 87 11.50 -9.46 16.10
C ILE A 87 11.81 -7.97 16.19
N SER A 88 12.33 -7.38 15.10
CA SER A 88 12.63 -5.95 15.05
C SER A 88 11.34 -5.10 15.01
N GLU A 89 11.39 -3.87 15.55
CA GLU A 89 10.25 -2.94 15.59
C GLU A 89 9.54 -2.74 14.24
N ASN A 90 10.30 -2.74 13.14
CA ASN A 90 9.78 -2.56 11.79
C ASN A 90 9.07 -3.80 11.26
N GLU A 91 9.56 -4.99 11.63
CA GLU A 91 8.95 -6.26 11.25
C GLU A 91 7.70 -6.57 12.06
N ILE A 92 7.60 -6.07 13.31
CA ILE A 92 6.39 -6.20 14.14
C ILE A 92 5.18 -5.63 13.39
N CYS A 93 5.27 -4.36 12.97
CA CYS A 93 4.19 -3.67 12.27
C CYS A 93 3.85 -4.29 10.92
N THR A 94 4.85 -4.87 10.26
CA THR A 94 4.68 -5.61 9.02
C THR A 94 3.90 -6.91 9.25
N LYS A 95 4.31 -7.70 10.25
CA LYS A 95 3.66 -8.97 10.61
C LYS A 95 2.22 -8.82 11.06
N ILE A 96 1.85 -7.70 11.69
CA ILE A 96 0.45 -7.42 12.09
C ILE A 96 -0.35 -6.68 11.00
N GLY A 97 0.24 -6.44 9.82
CA GLY A 97 -0.43 -5.83 8.67
C GLY A 97 -0.68 -4.32 8.79
N LYS A 98 0.06 -3.63 9.67
CA LYS A 98 0.02 -2.16 9.79
C LYS A 98 1.02 -1.45 8.90
N CYS A 99 2.07 -2.13 8.46
CA CYS A 99 3.03 -1.65 7.47
C CYS A 99 3.13 -2.67 6.32
N PHE A 100 3.45 -2.18 5.12
CA PHE A 100 3.70 -3.04 3.96
C PHE A 100 5.13 -3.57 3.95
N ASP A 101 5.30 -4.86 3.65
CA ASP A 101 6.58 -5.52 3.45
C ASP A 101 7.32 -4.89 2.26
N LYS A 102 8.66 -4.82 2.35
CA LYS A 102 9.53 -4.23 1.32
C LYS A 102 9.45 -4.93 -0.05
N GLU A 103 8.82 -6.10 -0.14
CA GLU A 103 8.59 -6.85 -1.39
C GLU A 103 7.23 -6.54 -2.03
N GLY A 104 6.37 -5.77 -1.35
CA GLY A 104 5.17 -5.17 -1.93
C GLY A 104 5.51 -3.90 -2.71
N LYS A 105 4.97 -3.78 -3.93
CA LYS A 105 5.21 -2.72 -4.94
C LYS A 105 4.87 -1.27 -4.54
N HIS A 106 4.87 -0.89 -3.27
CA HIS A 106 4.86 0.50 -2.82
C HIS A 106 5.61 0.64 -1.50
N SER A 107 6.93 0.75 -1.58
CA SER A 107 7.78 1.19 -0.47
C SER A 107 7.60 2.69 -0.26
N TYR A 108 6.61 3.11 0.53
CA TYR A 108 6.64 4.46 1.11
C TYR A 108 7.70 4.45 2.21
N GLN A 109 8.96 4.71 1.84
CA GLN A 109 9.94 5.13 2.83
C GLN A 109 9.38 6.41 3.46
N VAL A 110 9.06 6.37 4.75
CA VAL A 110 8.66 7.57 5.51
C VAL A 110 9.93 8.39 5.80
N VAL A 111 10.61 8.83 4.75
CA VAL A 111 11.54 9.95 4.83
C VAL A 111 10.67 11.20 4.81
N MET A 112 10.54 11.83 5.97
CA MET A 112 10.08 13.21 6.09
C MET A 112 11.08 14.11 5.37
N ASN A 113 11.01 14.18 4.04
CA ASN A 113 11.71 15.16 3.22
C ASN A 113 10.88 15.46 1.98
N SER A 114 10.58 16.75 1.83
CA SER A 114 9.77 17.35 0.76
C SER A 114 10.43 17.20 -0.61
N HIS A 115 10.35 16.01 -1.21
CA HIS A 115 10.63 15.83 -2.64
C HIS A 115 9.55 14.97 -3.29
N LYS A 116 8.52 15.68 -3.77
CA LYS A 116 7.67 15.37 -4.93
C LYS A 116 7.55 13.86 -5.23
N SER A 117 6.59 13.21 -4.56
CA SER A 117 6.05 11.94 -5.01
C SER A 117 5.72 12.05 -6.50
N LYS A 118 6.50 11.38 -7.35
CA LYS A 118 6.19 11.27 -8.77
C LYS A 118 5.02 10.29 -8.84
N ARG A 119 3.80 10.82 -8.70
CA ARG A 119 2.58 10.04 -8.88
C ARG A 119 2.57 9.53 -10.31
N THR A 120 2.87 8.24 -10.52
CA THR A 120 2.65 7.56 -11.78
C THR A 120 1.16 7.62 -12.07
N LEU A 121 0.78 8.38 -13.09
CA LEU A 121 -0.63 8.57 -13.41
C LEU A 121 -1.18 7.28 -14.02
N VAL A 122 -2.46 6.99 -13.74
CA VAL A 122 -3.17 5.94 -14.48
C VAL A 122 -3.21 6.37 -15.95
N GLY A 123 -2.63 5.56 -16.82
CA GLY A 123 -2.42 5.92 -18.23
C GLY A 123 -1.09 6.63 -18.54
N ASP A 124 -0.12 6.65 -17.63
CA ASP A 124 1.24 7.13 -17.94
C ASP A 124 2.06 6.04 -18.67
N ASN A 125 1.68 4.77 -18.50
CA ASN A 125 2.26 3.64 -19.22
C ASN A 125 1.40 3.30 -20.45
N GLU A 126 1.96 3.50 -21.65
CA GLU A 126 1.29 3.26 -22.92
C GLU A 126 0.82 1.80 -23.12
N CYS A 127 1.45 0.84 -22.46
CA CYS A 127 1.04 -0.58 -22.51
C CYS A 127 -0.28 -0.84 -21.76
N THR A 128 -0.75 0.12 -20.97
CA THR A 128 -2.06 0.08 -20.30
C THR A 128 -3.20 0.64 -21.16
N PHE A 129 -2.91 1.20 -22.35
CA PHE A 129 -3.91 1.78 -23.25
C PHE A 129 -4.80 0.73 -23.96
N GLY A 130 -4.42 -0.54 -23.87
CA GLY A 130 -5.22 -1.66 -24.38
C GLY A 130 -4.85 -2.10 -25.81
N PRO A 131 -5.46 -3.22 -26.28
CA PRO A 131 -5.03 -3.95 -27.49
C PRO A 131 -4.99 -3.11 -28.75
N SER A 132 -5.85 -2.10 -28.86
CA SER A 132 -5.87 -1.18 -30.00
C SER A 132 -4.57 -0.37 -30.13
N HIS A 133 -3.89 -0.05 -29.02
CA HIS A 133 -2.61 0.63 -29.03
C HIS A 133 -1.45 -0.34 -29.25
N TRP A 134 -1.33 -1.37 -28.41
CA TRP A 134 -0.15 -2.24 -28.46
C TRP A 134 -0.20 -3.32 -29.55
N CYS A 135 -1.36 -3.61 -30.16
CA CYS A 135 -1.44 -4.39 -31.41
C CYS A 135 -1.62 -3.54 -32.67
N LYS A 136 -1.30 -2.25 -32.63
CA LYS A 136 -1.29 -1.41 -33.84
C LYS A 136 -0.16 -1.82 -34.79
N ASP A 137 1.00 -2.20 -34.25
CA ASP A 137 2.18 -2.64 -34.99
C ASP A 137 3.08 -3.55 -34.12
N LYS A 138 4.03 -4.25 -34.74
CA LYS A 138 4.94 -5.18 -34.07
C LYS A 138 5.95 -4.51 -33.14
N GLU A 139 6.32 -3.27 -33.41
CA GLU A 139 7.27 -2.51 -32.58
C GLU A 139 6.65 -2.18 -31.22
N THR A 140 5.43 -1.67 -31.22
CA THR A 140 4.67 -1.34 -30.01
C THR A 140 4.29 -2.60 -29.23
N ALA A 141 3.92 -3.68 -29.94
CA ALA A 141 3.70 -4.98 -29.30
C ALA A 141 4.95 -5.49 -28.58
N LYS A 142 6.13 -5.28 -29.16
CA LYS A 142 7.42 -5.65 -28.54
C LYS A 142 7.74 -4.78 -27.33
N LYS A 143 7.51 -3.47 -27.40
CA LYS A 143 7.70 -2.54 -26.26
C LYS A 143 6.86 -2.95 -25.04
N CYS A 144 5.69 -3.54 -25.28
CA CYS A 144 4.78 -4.01 -24.25
C CYS A 144 4.86 -5.50 -23.92
N ASP A 145 5.78 -6.23 -24.54
CA ASP A 145 5.94 -7.69 -24.40
C ASP A 145 4.65 -8.50 -24.69
N LEU A 146 3.91 -8.09 -25.72
CA LEU A 146 2.61 -8.63 -26.11
C LEU A 146 2.57 -9.16 -27.55
N VAL A 147 3.74 -9.42 -28.14
CA VAL A 147 3.89 -9.87 -29.54
C VAL A 147 3.06 -11.14 -29.80
N ASP A 148 3.18 -12.15 -28.96
CA ASP A 148 2.48 -13.43 -29.11
C ASP A 148 0.95 -13.28 -29.08
N TYR A 149 0.46 -12.32 -28.29
CA TYR A 149 -0.97 -12.00 -28.27
C TYR A 149 -1.40 -11.32 -29.57
N CYS A 150 -0.64 -10.33 -30.03
CA CYS A 150 -0.99 -9.57 -31.24
C CYS A 150 -0.93 -10.43 -32.50
N GLU A 151 -0.01 -11.39 -32.59
CA GLU A 151 0.06 -12.32 -33.73
C GLU A 151 -1.22 -13.13 -33.88
N LYS A 152 -1.84 -13.57 -32.77
CA LYS A 152 -3.14 -14.27 -32.81
C LYS A 152 -4.26 -13.35 -33.29
N ILE A 153 -4.23 -12.07 -32.92
CA ILE A 153 -5.21 -11.09 -33.37
C ILE A 153 -5.06 -10.79 -34.86
N TRP A 154 -3.85 -10.57 -35.35
CA TRP A 154 -3.61 -10.23 -36.76
C TRP A 154 -4.02 -11.39 -37.68
N LYS A 155 -3.65 -12.63 -37.36
CA LYS A 155 -4.10 -13.83 -38.10
C LYS A 155 -5.62 -13.93 -38.17
N LYS A 156 -6.32 -13.58 -37.08
CA LYS A 156 -7.79 -13.58 -37.03
C LYS A 156 -8.42 -12.47 -37.89
N LYS A 157 -7.74 -11.35 -38.11
CA LYS A 157 -8.20 -10.27 -39.00
C LYS A 157 -8.04 -10.65 -40.47
N GLU A 158 -6.93 -11.29 -40.83
CA GLU A 158 -6.68 -11.79 -42.18
C GLU A 158 -7.76 -12.81 -42.61
N ASN A 159 -8.09 -13.75 -41.73
CA ASN A 159 -9.14 -14.76 -41.97
C ASN A 159 -10.57 -14.21 -42.02
N LYS A 160 -10.79 -12.94 -41.65
CA LYS A 160 -12.10 -12.28 -41.73
C LYS A 160 -12.27 -11.41 -42.98
N THR A 161 -11.20 -11.20 -43.74
CA THR A 161 -11.18 -10.34 -44.92
C THR A 161 -11.05 -11.17 -46.22
N ALA A 162 -11.12 -12.50 -46.09
CA ALA A 162 -11.16 -13.49 -47.17
C ALA A 162 -12.58 -14.04 -47.34
#